data_AF-A0A8T7HV48-F1
#
_entry.id   AF-A0A8T7HV48-F1
#
_cell.length_a   1.000
_cell.length_b   1.000
_cell.length_c   1.000
_cell.angle_alpha   90.00
_cell.angle_beta   90.00
_cell.angle_gamma   90.00
#
_symmetry.space_group_name_H-M   'P 1'
#
loop_
_entity.id
_entity.type
_entity.pdbx_description
1 polymer ?
#
loop_
_entity_poly.entity_id
_entity_poly.type
_entity_poly.pdbx_seq_one_letter_code
_entity_poly.pdbx_strand_id
1 'polypeptide(L)'
;MAKLKRVGILMTGVFQAFIGFIVGVFVGILYVIIGAVSSAAMGDSVGGGIPFVMLGLIMPIFYTIFFFIAGIIGAFLYNMFAKVTGGIDMEIS
;
A
#
# COMPACT_ATOMS: atom_id res chain seq x y z
N MET A 1 -21.85 22.29 10.09
CA MET A 1 -21.03 21.09 10.34
C MET A 1 -21.66 19.92 9.60
N ALA A 2 -20.93 19.29 8.68
CA ALA A 2 -21.42 18.13 7.95
C ALA A 2 -20.92 16.85 8.64
N LYS A 3 -21.77 15.85 8.87
CA LYS A 3 -21.36 14.58 9.49
C LYS A 3 -21.00 13.55 8.43
N LEU A 4 -19.76 13.07 8.42
CA LEU A 4 -19.37 11.90 7.64
C LEU A 4 -19.84 10.65 8.40
N LYS A 5 -20.89 10.01 7.90
CA LYS A 5 -21.43 8.76 8.49
C LYS A 5 -21.15 7.53 7.64
N ARG A 6 -20.80 7.72 6.37
CA ARG A 6 -20.45 6.66 5.44
C ARG A 6 -19.35 7.10 4.50
N VAL A 7 -18.41 6.19 4.25
CA VAL A 7 -17.42 6.27 3.18
C VAL A 7 -17.66 5.17 2.16
N GLY A 8 -17.38 5.47 0.89
CA GLY A 8 -17.51 4.52 -0.20
C GLY A 8 -16.44 3.44 -0.11
N ILE A 9 -16.81 2.21 0.27
CA ILE A 9 -15.87 1.11 0.54
C ILE A 9 -14.94 0.86 -0.65
N LEU A 10 -15.50 0.76 -1.86
CA LEU A 10 -14.72 0.50 -3.06
C LEU A 10 -13.78 1.66 -3.39
N MET A 11 -14.26 2.90 -3.31
CA MET A 11 -13.45 4.09 -3.62
C MET A 11 -12.33 4.29 -2.58
N THR A 12 -12.58 4.03 -1.30
CA THR A 12 -11.54 4.03 -0.26
C THR A 12 -10.51 2.92 -0.52
N GLY A 13 -10.95 1.73 -0.93
CA GLY A 13 -10.06 0.65 -1.36
C GLY A 13 -9.17 1.06 -2.52
N VAL A 14 -9.73 1.60 -3.61
CA VAL A 14 -8.96 2.06 -4.79
C VAL A 14 -7.98 3.16 -4.42
N PHE A 15 -8.39 4.13 -3.60
CA PHE A 15 -7.52 5.20 -3.12
C PHE A 15 -6.34 4.64 -2.30
N GLN A 16 -6.61 3.70 -1.40
CA GLN A 16 -5.56 3.01 -0.64
C GLN A 16 -4.66 2.17 -1.54
N ALA A 17 -5.21 1.50 -2.55
CA ALA A 17 -4.42 0.75 -3.54
C ALA A 17 -3.42 1.65 -4.27
N PHE A 18 -3.82 2.88 -4.64
CA PHE A 18 -2.93 3.87 -5.25
C PHE A 18 -1.78 4.27 -4.31
N ILE A 19 -2.08 4.51 -3.03
CA ILE A 19 -1.04 4.74 -2.01
C ILE A 19 -0.13 3.52 -1.89
N GLY A 20 -0.71 2.32 -1.84
CA GLY A 20 0.02 1.06 -1.78
C GLY A 20 0.94 0.84 -2.98
N PHE A 21 0.52 1.22 -4.18
CA PHE A 21 1.37 1.18 -5.38
C PHE A 21 2.60 2.07 -5.22
N ILE A 22 2.41 3.32 -4.80
CA ILE A 22 3.52 4.26 -4.57
C ILE A 22 4.50 3.69 -3.54
N VAL A 23 3.99 3.22 -2.40
CA VAL A 23 4.81 2.57 -1.36
C VAL A 23 5.55 1.35 -1.92
N GLY A 24 4.86 0.49 -2.65
CA GLY A 24 5.44 -0.71 -3.24
C GLY A 24 6.51 -0.42 -4.29
N VAL A 25 6.41 0.69 -5.03
CA VAL A 25 7.48 1.18 -5.92
C VAL A 25 8.71 1.60 -5.12
N PHE A 26 8.55 2.39 -4.07
CA PHE A 26 9.69 2.77 -3.21
C PHE A 26 10.36 1.56 -2.57
N VAL A 27 9.57 0.63 -2.01
CA VAL A 27 10.09 -0.63 -1.45
C VAL A 27 10.78 -1.47 -2.53
N GLY A 28 10.18 -1.56 -3.72
CA GLY A 28 10.75 -2.29 -4.86
C GLY A 28 12.11 -1.75 -5.30
N ILE A 29 12.27 -0.42 -5.35
CA ILE A 29 13.54 0.24 -5.64
C ILE A 29 14.60 -0.14 -4.58
N LEU A 30 14.23 -0.16 -3.30
CA LEU A 30 15.16 -0.57 -2.24
C LEU A 30 15.64 -2.02 -2.42
N TYR A 31 14.75 -2.95 -2.80
CA TYR A 31 15.13 -4.33 -3.11
C TYR A 31 16.13 -4.40 -4.27
N VAL A 32 15.90 -3.65 -5.35
CA VAL A 32 16.84 -3.59 -6.49
C VAL A 32 18.21 -3.06 -6.06
N ILE A 33 18.25 -1.99 -5.25
CA ILE A 33 19.50 -1.44 -4.72
C ILE A 33 20.23 -2.48 -3.86
N ILE A 34 19.52 -3.17 -2.97
CA ILE A 34 20.09 -4.24 -2.15
C ILE A 34 20.67 -5.34 -3.03
N GLY A 35 19.97 -5.75 -4.09
CA GLY A 35 20.45 -6.74 -5.05
C GLY A 35 21.73 -6.31 -5.78
N ALA A 36 21.84 -5.03 -6.14
CA ALA A 36 23.04 -4.49 -6.78
C ALA A 36 24.23 -4.46 -5.83
N VAL A 37 24.02 -4.01 -4.57
CA VAL A 37 25.07 -3.96 -3.55
C VAL A 37 25.52 -5.36 -3.15
N SER A 38 24.61 -6.31 -2.98
CA SER A 38 24.95 -7.70 -2.62
C SER A 38 25.77 -8.38 -3.72
N SER A 39 25.40 -8.19 -4.99
CA SER A 39 26.16 -8.73 -6.13
C SER A 39 27.58 -8.16 -6.18
N ALA A 40 27.72 -6.84 -5.97
CA ALA A 40 29.03 -6.18 -5.95
C ALA A 40 29.91 -6.66 -4.78
N ALA A 41 29.32 -6.89 -3.60
CA ALA A 41 30.05 -7.32 -2.41
C ALA A 41 30.53 -8.79 -2.48
N MET A 42 29.78 -9.67 -3.14
CA MET A 42 30.12 -11.10 -3.20
C MET A 42 31.04 -11.47 -4.37
N GLY A 43 31.39 -10.51 -5.24
CA GLY A 43 32.18 -10.76 -6.45
C GLY A 43 31.47 -11.67 -7.46
N ASP A 44 30.16 -11.90 -7.26
CA ASP A 44 29.36 -12.82 -8.02
C ASP A 44 28.72 -12.05 -9.19
N SER A 45 29.10 -12.43 -10.42
CA SER A 45 28.94 -11.55 -11.57
C SER A 45 27.52 -11.48 -12.13
N VAL A 46 26.62 -12.41 -11.79
CA VAL A 46 25.27 -12.43 -12.37
C VAL A 46 24.20 -13.08 -11.48
N GLY A 47 24.54 -14.05 -10.61
CA GLY A 47 23.54 -14.89 -9.94
C GLY A 47 22.88 -14.30 -8.69
N GLY A 48 23.67 -13.74 -7.78
CA GLY A 48 23.21 -13.34 -6.44
C GLY A 48 22.17 -12.21 -6.39
N GLY A 49 22.15 -11.30 -7.37
CA GLY A 49 21.25 -10.13 -7.39
C GLY A 49 19.88 -10.37 -8.02
N ILE A 50 19.74 -11.40 -8.87
CA ILE A 50 18.51 -11.67 -9.63
C ILE A 50 17.28 -11.84 -8.71
N PRO A 51 17.35 -12.59 -7.59
CA PRO A 51 16.19 -12.75 -6.70
C PRO A 51 15.69 -11.42 -6.15
N PHE A 52 16.59 -10.50 -5.81
CA PHE A 52 16.24 -9.18 -5.27
C PHE A 52 15.58 -8.29 -6.32
N VAL A 53 16.02 -8.36 -7.59
CA VAL A 53 15.37 -7.63 -8.68
C VAL A 53 13.95 -8.18 -8.91
N MET A 54 13.78 -9.51 -8.92
CA MET A 54 12.45 -10.13 -9.06
C MET A 54 11.51 -9.75 -7.91
N LEU A 55 12.02 -9.74 -6.68
CA LEU A 55 11.27 -9.23 -5.52
C LEU A 55 10.95 -7.75 -5.70
N GLY A 56 11.90 -6.93 -6.15
CA GLY A 56 11.69 -5.51 -6.39
C GLY A 56 10.53 -5.24 -7.37
N LEU A 57 10.42 -6.05 -8.42
CA LEU A 57 9.36 -5.95 -9.42
C LEU A 57 7.99 -6.41 -8.92
N ILE A 58 7.93 -7.34 -7.96
CA ILE A 58 6.66 -7.84 -7.41
C ILE A 58 6.10 -6.96 -6.29
N MET A 59 6.94 -6.17 -5.60
CA MET A 59 6.53 -5.32 -4.47
C MET A 59 5.40 -4.33 -4.80
N PRO A 60 5.41 -3.59 -5.93
CA PRO A 60 4.30 -2.70 -6.29
C PRO A 60 2.95 -3.42 -6.31
N ILE A 61 2.89 -4.61 -6.92
CA ILE A 61 1.67 -5.40 -7.03
C ILE A 61 1.22 -5.89 -5.65
N PHE A 62 2.17 -6.44 -4.88
CA PHE A 62 1.89 -6.96 -3.54
C PHE A 62 1.32 -5.88 -2.61
N TYR A 63 1.99 -4.72 -2.53
CA TYR A 63 1.54 -3.62 -1.69
C TYR A 63 0.23 -2.98 -2.18
N THR A 64 0.01 -2.91 -3.50
CA THR A 64 -1.27 -2.45 -4.06
C THR A 64 -2.43 -3.31 -3.59
N ILE A 65 -2.31 -4.64 -3.70
CA ILE A 65 -3.34 -5.59 -3.28
C ILE A 65 -3.55 -5.51 -1.77
N PHE A 66 -2.46 -5.48 -1.00
CA PHE A 66 -2.55 -5.43 0.46
C PHE A 66 -3.25 -4.17 0.95
N PHE A 67 -2.88 -3.00 0.42
CA PHE A 67 -3.49 -1.73 0.79
C PHE A 67 -4.93 -1.63 0.29
N PHE A 68 -5.25 -2.16 -0.89
CA PHE A 68 -6.63 -2.24 -1.37
C PHE A 68 -7.53 -2.99 -0.37
N ILE A 69 -7.10 -4.18 0.04
CA ILE A 69 -7.83 -5.02 1.00
C ILE A 69 -7.94 -4.30 2.36
N ALA A 70 -6.83 -3.74 2.86
CA ALA A 70 -6.83 -2.97 4.10
C ALA A 70 -7.78 -1.76 4.03
N GLY A 71 -7.81 -1.06 2.90
CA GLY A 71 -8.71 0.07 2.66
C GLY A 71 -10.18 -0.33 2.64
N ILE A 72 -10.53 -1.45 2.01
CA ILE A 72 -11.88 -2.02 2.03
C ILE A 72 -12.29 -2.38 3.46
N ILE A 73 -11.43 -3.10 4.19
CA ILE A 73 -11.70 -3.52 5.57
C ILE A 73 -11.86 -2.29 6.47
N GLY A 74 -10.96 -1.32 6.37
CA GLY A 74 -11.01 -0.08 7.14
C GLY A 74 -12.29 0.72 6.87
N ALA A 75 -12.69 0.86 5.61
CA ALA A 75 -13.92 1.53 5.23
C ALA A 75 -15.18 0.80 5.73
N PHE A 76 -15.18 -0.53 5.66
CA PHE A 76 -16.26 -1.35 6.20
C PHE A 76 -16.39 -1.17 7.71
N LEU A 77 -15.29 -1.26 8.45
CA LEU A 77 -15.26 -1.06 9.89
C LEU A 77 -15.70 0.36 10.26
N TYR A 78 -15.22 1.38 9.57
CA TYR A 78 -15.66 2.76 9.77
C TYR A 78 -17.19 2.88 9.64
N ASN A 79 -17.76 2.36 8.55
CA ASN A 79 -19.21 2.42 8.31
C ASN A 79 -20.01 1.66 9.39
N MET A 80 -19.44 0.61 9.98
CA MET A 80 -20.06 -0.13 11.07
C MET A 80 -20.06 0.69 12.37
N PHE A 81 -18.91 1.23 12.76
CA PHE A 81 -18.77 2.02 14.00
C PHE A 81 -19.48 3.37 13.92
N ALA A 82 -19.48 4.02 12.75
CA ALA A 82 -20.17 5.29 12.54
C ALA A 82 -21.69 5.22 12.76
N LYS A 83 -22.30 4.02 12.67
CA LYS A 83 -23.71 3.81 13.05
C LYS A 83 -23.94 3.98 14.55
N VAL A 84 -22.95 3.65 15.37
CA VAL A 84 -23.04 3.70 16.83
C VAL A 84 -22.55 5.06 17.35
N THR A 85 -21.45 5.57 16.82
CA THR A 85 -20.80 6.79 17.31
C THR A 85 -21.32 8.07 16.67
N GLY A 86 -22.14 7.97 15.62
CA GLY A 86 -22.70 9.12 14.91
C GLY A 86 -21.81 9.72 13.81
N GLY A 87 -20.63 9.14 13.57
CA GLY A 87 -19.70 9.53 12.51
C GLY A 87 -18.65 10.57 12.94
N ILE A 88 -17.91 11.10 11.97
CA ILE A 88 -16.93 12.18 12.18
C ILE A 88 -17.56 13.51 11.76
N ASP A 89 -17.47 14.53 12.62
CA ASP A 89 -17.84 15.90 12.29
C ASP A 89 -16.80 16.52 11.35
N MET A 90 -17.24 16.96 10.18
CA MET A 90 -16.43 17.69 9.20
C MET A 90 -16.84 19.16 9.21
N GLU A 91 -15.86 20.03 9.45
CA GLU A 91 -15.95 21.44 9.08
C GLU A 91 -15.64 21.55 7.59
N ILE A 92 -16.68 21.78 6.80
CA ILE A 92 -16.53 22.18 5.41
C ILE A 92 -16.63 23.71 5.45
N SER A 93 -15.50 24.37 5.26
CA SER A 93 -15.44 25.83 5.07
C SER A 93 -15.91 26.22 3.68
#